data_AF-A0A953BDJ2-F1
#
_entry.id   AF-A0A953BDJ2-F1
#
_cell.length_a   1.000
_cell.length_b   1.000
_cell.length_c   1.000
_cell.angle_alpha   90.00
_cell.angle_beta   90.00
_cell.angle_gamma   90.00
#
_symmetry.space_group_name_H-M   'P 1'
#
loop_
_entity.id
_entity.type
_entity.pdbx_description
1 polymer ?
#
loop_
_entity_poly.entity_id
_entity_poly.type
_entity_poly.pdbx_seq_one_letter_code
_entity_poly.pdbx_strand_id
1 'polypeptide(L)'
;MEPPLLDLDEAEEAIRRCNGSAEFRAADRLMHTHFPSPEAALDAASIAERVVLINGVWATQMFWKQGLVDRVIETLRRGADQVLQVCRSLDPAVLERSPARVVEAARIAMPIALGLTDADGSGGPYSFATKFLHWTTRCHFPIMDSRARAAINRLQRSRGMEPRVPQSTGDLPWQEDYPRWIAFFSQIIGSLAPHNRERLIRADRDSQPEPDPCQNSLLRVLDKAFYALGSAPDESAAIPPGG
;
A
#
# COMPACT_ATOMS: atom_id res chain seq x y z
N MET A 1 -27.35 7.19 -8.05
CA MET A 1 -26.06 7.05 -7.36
C MET A 1 -25.65 5.60 -7.53
N GLU A 2 -24.54 5.33 -8.21
CA GLU A 2 -23.98 3.98 -8.18
C GLU A 2 -23.59 3.67 -6.72
N PRO A 3 -23.90 2.46 -6.21
CA PRO A 3 -23.53 2.08 -4.85
C PRO A 3 -22.01 2.17 -4.67
N PRO A 4 -21.52 2.43 -3.44
CA PRO A 4 -20.09 2.45 -3.18
C PRO A 4 -19.48 1.10 -3.58
N LEU A 5 -18.34 1.16 -4.27
CA LEU A 5 -17.63 -0.02 -4.75
C LEU A 5 -17.32 -0.97 -3.59
N LEU A 6 -17.04 -0.41 -2.41
CA LEU A 6 -16.69 -1.09 -1.17
C LEU A 6 -17.93 -1.36 -0.30
N ASP A 7 -18.13 -2.62 0.10
CA ASP A 7 -19.04 -2.97 1.20
C ASP A 7 -18.40 -2.55 2.53
N LEU A 8 -19.06 -1.65 3.26
CA LEU A 8 -18.52 -1.09 4.50
C LEU A 8 -18.53 -2.08 5.66
N ASP A 9 -19.52 -2.97 5.70
CA ASP A 9 -19.64 -3.95 6.79
C ASP A 9 -18.55 -5.02 6.61
N GLU A 10 -18.34 -5.46 5.37
CA GLU A 10 -17.26 -6.38 5.02
C GLU A 10 -15.87 -5.76 5.28
N ALA A 11 -15.69 -4.48 4.94
CA ALA A 11 -14.44 -3.76 5.18
C ALA A 11 -14.13 -3.62 6.67
N GLU A 12 -15.11 -3.28 7.51
CA GLU A 12 -14.94 -3.23 8.97
C GLU A 12 -14.53 -4.58 9.54
N GLU A 13 -15.17 -5.65 9.10
CA GLU A 13 -14.84 -6.99 9.58
C GLU A 13 -13.43 -7.42 9.14
N ALA A 14 -13.03 -7.06 7.93
CA ALA A 14 -11.65 -7.24 7.45
C ALA A 14 -10.63 -6.46 8.31
N ILE A 15 -10.94 -5.22 8.68
CA ILE A 15 -10.12 -4.41 9.59
C ILE A 15 -9.99 -5.07 10.96
N ARG A 16 -11.11 -5.49 11.57
CA ARG A 16 -11.12 -6.16 12.88
C ARG A 16 -10.30 -7.45 12.86
N ARG A 17 -10.43 -8.24 11.80
CA ARG A 17 -9.64 -9.48 11.61
C ARG A 17 -8.15 -9.21 11.54
N CYS A 18 -7.71 -8.20 10.79
CA CYS A 18 -6.31 -7.78 10.79
C CYS A 18 -5.85 -7.35 12.19
N ASN A 19 -6.62 -6.51 12.87
CA ASN A 19 -6.28 -6.05 14.21
C ASN A 19 -6.40 -7.15 15.28
N GLY A 20 -7.12 -8.24 15.02
CA GLY A 20 -7.17 -9.44 15.86
C GLY A 20 -5.87 -10.24 15.86
N SER A 21 -5.04 -10.13 14.81
CA SER A 21 -3.76 -10.81 14.72
C SER A 21 -2.64 -10.07 15.48
N ALA A 22 -2.00 -10.75 16.42
CA ALA A 22 -0.85 -10.20 17.16
C ALA A 22 0.32 -9.83 16.25
N GLU A 23 0.55 -10.61 15.20
CA GLU A 23 1.60 -10.37 14.21
C GLU A 23 1.35 -9.06 13.44
N PHE A 24 0.13 -8.87 12.90
CA PHE A 24 -0.21 -7.65 12.17
C PHE A 24 -0.14 -6.40 13.06
N ARG A 25 -0.55 -6.51 14.33
CA ARG A 25 -0.44 -5.41 15.28
C ARG A 25 1.02 -5.05 15.57
N ALA A 26 1.85 -6.06 15.84
CA ALA A 26 3.27 -5.86 16.08
C ALA A 26 3.96 -5.25 14.85
N ALA A 27 3.61 -5.73 13.65
CA ALA A 27 4.07 -5.17 12.39
C ALA A 27 3.68 -3.69 12.25
N ASP A 28 2.39 -3.34 12.38
CA ASP A 28 1.94 -1.95 12.28
C ASP A 28 2.65 -1.06 13.29
N ARG A 29 2.73 -1.46 14.56
CA ARG A 29 3.41 -0.69 15.60
C ARG A 29 4.89 -0.47 15.28
N LEU A 30 5.59 -1.52 14.86
CA LEU A 30 6.99 -1.45 14.50
C LEU A 30 7.20 -0.48 13.33
N MET A 31 6.33 -0.55 12.32
CA MET A 31 6.37 0.39 11.20
C MET A 31 6.09 1.83 11.64
N HIS A 32 5.12 2.06 12.54
CA HIS A 32 4.83 3.39 13.10
C HIS A 32 6.02 4.00 13.86
N THR A 33 6.71 3.18 14.65
CA THR A 33 7.90 3.61 15.42
C THR A 33 9.06 4.00 14.50
N HIS A 34 9.28 3.25 13.42
CA HIS A 34 10.44 3.46 12.54
C HIS A 34 10.16 4.40 11.37
N PHE A 35 8.89 4.64 11.01
CA PHE A 35 8.47 5.57 9.97
C PHE A 35 7.55 6.67 10.53
N PRO A 36 8.01 7.48 11.49
CA PRO A 36 7.19 8.56 12.04
C PRO A 36 6.98 9.72 11.06
N SER A 37 7.93 9.93 10.14
CA SER A 37 7.85 10.96 9.09
C SER A 37 8.70 10.57 7.86
N PRO A 38 8.54 11.28 6.72
CA PRO A 38 9.42 11.12 5.56
C PRO A 38 10.90 11.31 5.90
N GLU A 39 11.23 12.30 6.74
CA GLU A 39 12.60 12.59 7.18
C GLU A 39 13.22 11.40 7.92
N ALA A 40 12.48 10.80 8.85
CA ALA A 40 12.96 9.64 9.59
C ALA A 40 13.06 8.38 8.71
N ALA A 41 12.21 8.26 7.68
CA ALA A 41 12.24 7.13 6.75
C ALA A 41 13.44 7.19 5.77
N LEU A 42 13.88 8.41 5.44
CA LEU A 42 14.93 8.69 4.44
C LEU A 42 16.24 9.20 5.07
N ASP A 43 16.35 9.14 6.39
CA ASP A 43 17.57 9.51 7.12
C ASP A 43 18.75 8.62 6.71
N ALA A 44 19.86 9.24 6.30
CA ALA A 44 20.99 8.52 5.71
C ALA A 44 21.63 7.49 6.67
N ALA A 45 21.57 7.75 7.98
CA ALA A 45 22.13 6.86 9.00
C ALA A 45 21.27 5.61 9.23
N SER A 46 19.95 5.72 9.09
CA SER A 46 19.00 4.64 9.41
C SER A 46 18.27 4.04 8.21
N ILE A 47 18.42 4.59 6.99
CA ILE A 47 17.71 4.13 5.79
C ILE A 47 17.94 2.64 5.47
N ALA A 48 19.16 2.14 5.70
CA ALA A 48 19.49 0.73 5.53
C ALA A 48 18.65 -0.16 6.47
N GLU A 49 18.47 0.25 7.73
CA GLU A 49 17.62 -0.45 8.68
C GLU A 49 16.16 -0.45 8.22
N ARG A 50 15.68 0.67 7.65
CA ARG A 50 14.31 0.78 7.10
C ARG A 50 14.07 -0.17 5.94
N VAL A 51 15.04 -0.32 5.04
CA VAL A 51 15.00 -1.30 3.94
C VAL A 51 14.91 -2.72 4.49
N VAL A 52 15.80 -3.08 5.43
CA VAL A 52 15.82 -4.41 6.08
C VAL A 52 14.49 -4.67 6.79
N LEU A 53 13.97 -3.67 7.51
CA LEU A 53 12.73 -3.76 8.27
C LEU A 53 11.52 -4.04 7.38
N ILE A 54 11.32 -3.26 6.30
CA ILE A 54 10.22 -3.50 5.35
C ILE A 54 10.30 -4.91 4.80
N ASN A 55 11.50 -5.35 4.40
CA ASN A 55 11.64 -6.69 3.86
C ASN A 55 11.38 -7.77 4.91
N GLY A 56 11.87 -7.60 6.13
CA GLY A 56 11.70 -8.58 7.22
C GLY A 56 10.24 -8.72 7.62
N VAL A 57 9.51 -7.61 7.77
CA VAL A 57 8.10 -7.60 8.17
C VAL A 57 7.19 -8.14 7.07
N TRP A 58 7.46 -7.78 5.81
CA TRP A 58 6.54 -8.05 4.70
C TRP A 58 7.04 -9.07 3.67
N ALA A 59 8.15 -9.75 3.97
CA ALA A 59 8.76 -10.78 3.13
C ALA A 59 8.89 -10.37 1.65
N THR A 60 9.36 -9.14 1.38
CA THR A 60 9.35 -8.56 0.03
C THR A 60 10.35 -9.18 -0.96
N GLN A 61 11.06 -10.25 -0.56
CA GLN A 61 12.03 -11.01 -1.36
C GLN A 61 13.25 -10.20 -1.84
N MET A 62 13.55 -9.06 -1.19
CA MET A 62 14.68 -8.20 -1.55
C MET A 62 16.04 -8.91 -1.48
N PHE A 63 16.20 -9.89 -0.58
CA PHE A 63 17.47 -10.61 -0.38
C PHE A 63 17.68 -11.80 -1.32
N TRP A 64 16.73 -12.09 -2.23
CA TRP A 64 16.85 -13.23 -3.15
C TRP A 64 17.82 -12.95 -4.31
N LYS A 65 18.05 -11.67 -4.64
CA LYS A 65 18.99 -11.25 -5.69
C LYS A 65 20.22 -10.62 -5.05
N GLN A 66 21.40 -11.19 -5.29
CA GLN A 66 22.67 -10.65 -4.79
C GLN A 66 22.86 -9.20 -5.27
N GLY A 67 23.32 -8.33 -4.36
CA GLY A 67 23.59 -6.91 -4.64
C GLY A 67 22.36 -6.02 -4.86
N LEU A 68 21.14 -6.58 -4.82
CA LEU A 68 19.91 -5.79 -4.99
C LEU A 68 19.66 -4.85 -3.80
N VAL A 69 19.82 -5.36 -2.57
CA VAL A 69 19.62 -4.57 -1.34
C VAL A 69 20.59 -3.40 -1.29
N ASP A 70 21.88 -3.64 -1.55
CA ASP A 70 22.90 -2.59 -1.56
C ASP A 70 22.59 -1.52 -2.62
N ARG A 71 22.17 -1.95 -3.81
CA ARG A 71 21.75 -1.02 -4.88
C ARG A 71 20.56 -0.17 -4.44
N VAL A 72 19.53 -0.77 -3.86
CA VAL A 72 18.34 -0.03 -3.39
C VAL A 72 18.71 0.95 -2.28
N ILE A 73 19.52 0.55 -1.30
CA ILE A 73 20.01 1.43 -0.24
C ILE A 73 20.79 2.61 -0.83
N GLU A 74 21.70 2.33 -1.78
CA GLU A 74 22.52 3.37 -2.40
C GLU A 74 21.69 4.34 -3.24
N THR A 75 20.77 3.84 -4.06
CA THR A 75 19.86 4.68 -4.85
C THR A 75 18.97 5.51 -3.94
N LEU A 76 18.41 4.92 -2.87
CA LEU A 76 17.62 5.65 -1.89
C LEU A 76 18.44 6.75 -1.18
N ARG A 77 19.70 6.48 -0.81
CA ARG A 77 20.59 7.49 -0.21
C ARG A 77 20.86 8.66 -1.16
N ARG A 78 21.17 8.38 -2.42
CA ARG A 78 21.43 9.41 -3.44
C ARG A 78 20.17 10.20 -3.80
N GLY A 79 19.02 9.53 -3.80
CA GLY A 79 17.73 10.11 -4.18
C GLY A 79 16.90 10.63 -3.01
N ALA A 80 17.39 10.55 -1.77
CA ALA A 80 16.62 10.86 -0.56
C ALA A 80 15.97 12.24 -0.61
N ASP A 81 16.74 13.27 -1.00
CA ASP A 81 16.25 14.65 -1.09
C ASP A 81 15.14 14.80 -2.14
N GLN A 82 15.23 14.08 -3.27
CA GLN A 82 14.18 14.11 -4.30
C GLN A 82 12.89 13.46 -3.79
N VAL A 83 13.00 12.30 -3.12
CA VAL A 83 11.85 11.63 -2.51
C VAL A 83 11.23 12.50 -1.42
N LEU A 84 12.06 13.10 -0.55
CA LEU A 84 11.62 14.04 0.48
C LEU A 84 10.87 15.23 -0.11
N GLN A 85 11.43 15.84 -1.17
CA GLN A 85 10.82 16.99 -1.82
C GLN A 85 9.43 16.67 -2.36
N VAL A 86 9.28 15.52 -3.05
CA VAL A 86 7.95 15.14 -3.55
C VAL A 86 7.01 14.80 -2.41
N CYS A 87 7.45 14.07 -1.38
CA CYS A 87 6.63 13.76 -0.22
C CYS A 87 6.13 15.02 0.52
N ARG A 88 6.99 16.03 0.67
CA ARG A 88 6.63 17.32 1.31
C ARG A 88 5.69 18.17 0.46
N SER A 89 5.71 17.99 -0.86
CA SER A 89 4.82 18.73 -1.77
C SER A 89 3.37 18.22 -1.73
N LEU A 90 3.14 17.07 -1.12
CA LEU A 90 1.85 16.38 -1.06
C LEU A 90 1.19 16.65 0.31
N ASP A 91 0.05 17.33 0.29
CA ASP A 91 -0.79 17.45 1.48
C ASP A 91 -1.61 16.17 1.72
N PRO A 92 -2.05 15.87 2.96
CA PRO A 92 -2.72 14.60 3.29
C PRO A 92 -3.98 14.27 2.47
N ALA A 93 -4.65 15.27 1.88
CA ALA A 93 -5.87 15.10 1.09
C ALA A 93 -5.61 15.04 -0.43
N VAL A 94 -4.35 15.13 -0.86
CA VAL A 94 -4.00 15.22 -2.29
C VAL A 94 -4.37 13.96 -3.08
N LEU A 95 -4.33 12.78 -2.46
CA LEU A 95 -4.73 11.53 -3.11
C LEU A 95 -6.20 11.58 -3.57
N GLU A 96 -7.06 12.19 -2.76
CA GLU A 96 -8.47 12.37 -3.09
C GLU A 96 -8.67 13.49 -4.12
N ARG A 97 -8.09 14.67 -3.86
CA ARG A 97 -8.40 15.88 -4.63
C ARG A 97 -7.65 15.97 -5.97
N SER A 98 -6.48 15.36 -6.07
CA SER A 98 -5.58 15.52 -7.21
C SER A 98 -4.67 14.29 -7.38
N PRO A 99 -5.24 13.10 -7.68
CA PRO A 99 -4.46 11.86 -7.82
C PRO A 99 -3.35 11.96 -8.88
N ALA A 100 -3.51 12.80 -9.90
CA ALA A 100 -2.46 13.07 -10.89
C ALA A 100 -1.14 13.57 -10.26
N ARG A 101 -1.22 14.40 -9.20
CA ARG A 101 -0.02 14.87 -8.47
C ARG A 101 0.66 13.74 -7.70
N VAL A 102 -0.11 12.79 -7.18
CA VAL A 102 0.43 11.58 -6.54
C VAL A 102 1.11 10.68 -7.58
N VAL A 103 0.52 10.55 -8.77
CA VAL A 103 1.13 9.82 -9.89
C VAL A 103 2.45 10.47 -10.31
N GLU A 104 2.51 11.80 -10.42
CA GLU A 104 3.74 12.54 -10.72
C GLU A 104 4.81 12.34 -9.64
N ALA A 105 4.43 12.43 -8.36
CA ALA A 105 5.34 12.14 -7.26
C ALA A 105 5.85 10.69 -7.31
N ALA A 106 4.98 9.73 -7.65
CA ALA A 106 5.37 8.32 -7.80
C ALA A 106 6.32 8.10 -8.98
N ARG A 107 6.18 8.85 -10.09
CA ARG A 107 7.12 8.79 -11.21
C ARG A 107 8.55 9.18 -10.83
N ILE A 108 8.71 10.01 -9.79
CA ILE A 108 10.01 10.41 -9.25
C ILE A 108 10.47 9.40 -8.18
N ALA A 109 9.60 9.08 -7.21
CA ALA A 109 10.00 8.29 -6.04
C ALA A 109 10.10 6.78 -6.30
N MET A 110 9.27 6.23 -7.19
CA MET A 110 9.22 4.78 -7.45
C MET A 110 10.52 4.25 -8.08
N PRO A 111 11.12 4.88 -9.11
CA PRO A 111 12.43 4.45 -9.63
C PRO A 111 13.51 4.37 -8.56
N ILE A 112 13.52 5.35 -7.64
CA ILE A 112 14.50 5.44 -6.57
C ILE A 112 14.28 4.30 -5.56
N ALA A 113 13.03 4.08 -5.13
CA ALA A 113 12.68 3.00 -4.21
C ALA A 113 12.84 1.59 -4.84
N LEU A 114 12.71 1.49 -6.16
CA LEU A 114 13.05 0.29 -6.93
C LEU A 114 14.56 0.11 -7.09
N GLY A 115 15.41 1.09 -6.77
CA GLY A 115 16.84 1.00 -7.06
C GLY A 115 17.12 0.86 -8.56
N LEU A 116 16.30 1.50 -9.40
CA LEU A 116 16.61 1.64 -10.83
C LEU A 116 17.84 2.51 -10.99
N THR A 117 18.69 2.14 -11.93
CA THR A 117 19.88 2.89 -12.33
C THR A 117 19.84 3.10 -13.84
N ASP A 118 20.37 4.21 -14.33
CA ASP A 118 20.33 4.56 -15.76
C ASP A 118 20.94 3.47 -16.67
N ALA A 119 21.86 2.66 -16.12
CA ALA A 119 22.61 1.64 -16.84
C ALA A 119 21.93 0.24 -16.87
N ASP A 120 20.93 -0.02 -16.04
CA ASP A 120 20.30 -1.35 -15.91
C ASP A 120 18.81 -1.22 -15.57
N GLY A 121 17.95 -1.71 -16.46
CA GLY A 121 16.49 -1.77 -16.22
C GLY A 121 16.06 -2.75 -15.13
N SER A 122 17.00 -3.37 -14.41
CA SER A 122 16.72 -4.37 -13.38
C SER A 122 16.52 -3.73 -11.99
N GLY A 123 15.29 -3.27 -11.74
CA GLY A 123 14.86 -2.77 -10.44
C GLY A 123 14.72 -3.87 -9.38
N GLY A 124 14.41 -3.45 -8.16
CA GLY A 124 14.01 -4.26 -7.04
C GLY A 124 12.53 -4.64 -7.09
N PRO A 125 12.07 -5.47 -6.15
CA PRO A 125 10.70 -5.93 -6.08
C PRO A 125 9.74 -4.74 -5.92
N TYR A 126 8.78 -4.68 -6.83
CA TYR A 126 7.75 -3.65 -6.84
C TYR A 126 6.91 -3.64 -5.54
N SER A 127 6.69 -4.82 -4.94
CA SER A 127 6.06 -4.95 -3.62
C SER A 127 6.85 -4.20 -2.52
N PHE A 128 8.19 -4.25 -2.55
CA PHE A 128 9.02 -3.48 -1.61
C PHE A 128 8.82 -1.99 -1.81
N ALA A 129 8.98 -1.51 -3.05
CA ALA A 129 8.97 -0.08 -3.35
C ALA A 129 7.64 0.58 -2.95
N THR A 130 6.50 -0.07 -3.24
CA THR A 130 5.18 0.44 -2.81
C THR A 130 5.02 0.47 -1.29
N LYS A 131 5.51 -0.55 -0.57
CA LYS A 131 5.46 -0.59 0.91
C LYS A 131 6.37 0.47 1.53
N PHE A 132 7.59 0.63 1.03
CA PHE A 132 8.51 1.65 1.52
C PHE A 132 7.93 3.06 1.36
N LEU A 133 7.42 3.39 0.16
CA LEU A 133 6.79 4.69 -0.10
C LEU A 133 5.50 4.88 0.70
N HIS A 134 4.68 3.83 0.84
CA HIS A 134 3.51 3.87 1.70
C HIS A 134 3.88 4.25 3.12
N TRP A 135 4.83 3.55 3.76
CA TRP A 135 5.17 3.84 5.15
C TRP A 135 5.87 5.20 5.33
N THR A 136 6.51 5.73 4.30
CA THR A 136 7.12 7.08 4.30
C THR A 136 6.09 8.21 4.49
N THR A 137 4.86 8.09 3.96
CA THR A 137 3.84 9.17 4.05
C THR A 137 2.43 8.73 4.48
N ARG A 138 2.10 7.45 4.38
CA ARG A 138 0.84 6.73 4.66
C ARG A 138 -0.43 7.25 4.01
N CYS A 139 -0.46 8.49 3.54
CA CYS A 139 -1.65 9.14 2.98
C CYS A 139 -1.66 9.14 1.44
N HIS A 140 -0.52 8.90 0.80
CA HIS A 140 -0.36 9.18 -0.63
C HIS A 140 -0.19 7.92 -1.48
N PHE A 141 0.70 7.02 -1.09
CA PHE A 141 1.14 5.90 -1.91
C PHE A 141 0.47 4.60 -1.43
N PRO A 142 -0.49 4.03 -2.17
CA PRO A 142 -1.13 2.78 -1.74
C PRO A 142 -0.15 1.60 -1.84
N ILE A 143 -0.32 0.60 -0.98
CA ILE A 143 0.49 -0.63 -1.03
C ILE A 143 -0.03 -1.51 -2.16
N MET A 144 0.88 -2.03 -2.99
CA MET A 144 0.52 -3.05 -3.96
C MET A 144 0.90 -4.45 -3.43
N ASP A 145 -0.12 -5.18 -2.99
CA ASP A 145 0.00 -6.56 -2.52
C ASP A 145 -0.82 -7.50 -3.40
N SER A 146 -0.35 -8.73 -3.60
CA SER A 146 -1.09 -9.72 -4.39
C SER A 146 -2.47 -10.01 -3.80
N ARG A 147 -2.59 -9.99 -2.47
CA ARG A 147 -3.87 -10.18 -1.77
C ARG A 147 -4.80 -8.99 -2.00
N ALA A 148 -4.33 -7.77 -1.76
CA ALA A 148 -5.13 -6.57 -1.99
C ALA A 148 -5.62 -6.49 -3.44
N ARG A 149 -4.76 -6.82 -4.41
CA ARG A 149 -5.09 -6.91 -5.83
C ARG A 149 -6.17 -7.95 -6.11
N ALA A 150 -6.06 -9.15 -5.54
CA ALA A 150 -7.06 -10.19 -5.70
C ALA A 150 -8.45 -9.75 -5.19
N ALA A 151 -8.49 -9.11 -4.01
CA ALA A 151 -9.71 -8.55 -3.45
C ALA A 151 -10.33 -7.49 -4.36
N ILE A 152 -9.53 -6.54 -4.85
CA ILE A 152 -9.98 -5.46 -5.71
C ILE A 152 -10.53 -5.98 -7.04
N ASN A 153 -9.83 -6.95 -7.65
CA ASN A 153 -10.28 -7.55 -8.90
C ASN A 153 -11.59 -8.33 -8.72
N ARG A 154 -11.74 -9.08 -7.63
CA ARG A 154 -12.99 -9.77 -7.29
C ARG A 154 -14.13 -8.77 -7.09
N LEU A 155 -13.88 -7.68 -6.37
CA LEU A 155 -14.85 -6.62 -6.13
C LEU A 155 -15.32 -5.99 -7.45
N GLN A 156 -14.40 -5.63 -8.34
CA GLN A 156 -14.74 -5.05 -9.65
C GLN A 156 -15.58 -6.01 -10.50
N ARG A 157 -15.19 -7.29 -10.58
CA ARG A 157 -15.95 -8.30 -11.33
C ARG A 157 -17.35 -8.53 -10.78
N SER A 158 -17.52 -8.56 -9.45
CA SER A 158 -18.84 -8.70 -8.81
C SER A 158 -19.82 -7.59 -9.17
N ARG A 159 -19.29 -6.44 -9.61
CA ARG A 159 -20.06 -5.27 -10.06
C ARG A 159 -20.17 -5.17 -11.60
N GLY A 160 -19.76 -6.21 -12.33
CA GLY A 160 -19.73 -6.21 -13.79
C GLY A 160 -18.72 -5.22 -14.39
N MET A 161 -17.70 -4.82 -13.62
CA MET A 161 -16.66 -3.89 -14.06
C MET A 161 -15.42 -4.65 -14.51
N GLU A 162 -14.81 -4.19 -15.59
CA GLU A 162 -13.49 -4.67 -16.00
C GLU A 162 -12.45 -4.32 -14.93
N PRO A 163 -11.60 -5.28 -14.50
CA PRO A 163 -10.56 -5.00 -13.53
C PRO A 163 -9.65 -3.87 -13.99
N ARG A 164 -9.56 -2.81 -13.18
CA ARG A 164 -8.63 -1.70 -13.45
C ARG A 164 -7.21 -2.04 -13.02
N VAL A 165 -7.04 -3.10 -12.24
CA VAL A 165 -5.78 -3.56 -11.72
C VAL A 165 -5.44 -4.89 -12.40
N PRO A 166 -4.23 -5.06 -12.96
CA PRO A 166 -3.81 -6.31 -13.59
C PRO A 166 -3.93 -7.49 -12.64
N GLN A 167 -4.12 -8.69 -13.21
CA GLN A 167 -4.28 -9.91 -12.42
C GLN A 167 -2.93 -10.50 -11.97
N SER A 168 -1.90 -10.44 -12.81
CA SER A 168 -0.57 -11.00 -12.49
C SER A 168 0.48 -9.91 -12.24
N THR A 169 1.57 -10.25 -11.58
CA THR A 169 2.76 -9.40 -11.44
C THR A 169 3.55 -9.25 -12.75
N GLY A 170 3.18 -9.97 -13.81
CA GLY A 170 3.91 -10.01 -15.08
C GLY A 170 3.34 -9.13 -16.19
N ASP A 171 2.13 -8.58 -16.04
CA ASP A 171 1.40 -8.07 -17.21
C ASP A 171 1.61 -6.60 -17.53
N LEU A 172 2.09 -5.75 -16.59
CA LEU A 172 2.34 -4.33 -16.86
C LEU A 172 3.59 -3.80 -16.14
N PRO A 173 4.38 -2.93 -16.80
CA PRO A 173 5.40 -2.13 -16.13
C PRO A 173 4.79 -1.29 -15.00
N TRP A 174 5.53 -1.06 -13.91
CA TRP A 174 5.05 -0.25 -12.78
C TRP A 174 4.59 1.16 -13.20
N GLN A 175 5.17 1.70 -14.28
CA GLN A 175 4.82 3.00 -14.87
C GLN A 175 3.37 3.05 -15.35
N GLU A 176 2.81 1.90 -15.72
CA GLU A 176 1.43 1.76 -16.18
C GLU A 176 0.51 1.21 -15.08
N ASP A 177 1.02 0.27 -14.28
CA ASP A 177 0.25 -0.39 -13.21
C ASP A 177 -0.02 0.56 -12.04
N TYR A 178 1.01 1.22 -11.49
CA TYR A 178 0.87 2.02 -10.27
C TYR A 178 -0.09 3.20 -10.40
N PRO A 179 -0.13 3.95 -11.53
CA PRO A 179 -1.12 4.99 -11.71
C PRO A 179 -2.57 4.49 -11.67
N ARG A 180 -2.84 3.28 -12.18
CA ARG A 180 -4.18 2.67 -12.11
C ARG A 180 -4.56 2.36 -10.66
N TRP A 181 -3.59 1.90 -9.87
CA TRP A 181 -3.76 1.64 -8.44
C TRP A 181 -4.05 2.92 -7.65
N ILE A 182 -3.28 3.99 -7.89
CA ILE A 182 -3.53 5.32 -7.29
C ILE A 182 -4.93 5.83 -7.65
N ALA A 183 -5.32 5.74 -8.93
CA ALA A 183 -6.63 6.17 -9.39
C ALA A 183 -7.77 5.38 -8.73
N PHE A 184 -7.59 4.07 -8.53
CA PHE A 184 -8.56 3.23 -7.83
C PHE A 184 -8.79 3.70 -6.38
N PHE A 185 -7.72 3.85 -5.60
CA PHE A 185 -7.83 4.29 -4.20
C PHE A 185 -8.39 5.72 -4.10
N SER A 186 -7.96 6.61 -4.98
CA SER A 186 -8.51 7.97 -5.08
C SER A 186 -10.02 7.96 -5.32
N GLN A 187 -10.51 7.14 -6.25
CA GLN A 187 -11.94 7.03 -6.53
C GLN A 187 -12.71 6.48 -5.32
N ILE A 188 -12.20 5.43 -4.67
CA ILE A 188 -12.86 4.88 -3.46
C ILE A 188 -12.96 5.96 -2.40
N ILE A 189 -11.84 6.61 -2.05
CA ILE A 189 -11.80 7.65 -1.02
C ILE A 189 -12.78 8.78 -1.38
N GLY A 190 -12.73 9.28 -2.61
CA GLY A 190 -13.60 10.35 -3.10
C GLY A 190 -15.10 9.98 -3.10
N SER A 191 -15.44 8.70 -3.29
CA SER A 191 -16.83 8.22 -3.27
C SER A 191 -17.41 8.01 -1.86
N LEU A 192 -16.56 7.84 -0.85
CA LEU A 192 -17.00 7.66 0.53
C LEU A 192 -17.45 8.98 1.13
N ALA A 193 -18.71 9.06 1.57
CA ALA A 193 -19.21 10.16 2.38
C ALA A 193 -18.38 10.32 3.68
N PRO A 194 -18.25 11.54 4.24
CA PRO A 194 -17.40 11.80 5.41
C PRO A 194 -17.67 10.85 6.60
N HIS A 195 -18.94 10.59 6.92
CA HIS A 195 -19.32 9.67 8.00
C HIS A 195 -18.85 8.22 7.76
N ASN A 196 -18.78 7.77 6.50
CA ASN A 196 -18.28 6.43 6.17
C ASN A 196 -16.75 6.34 6.31
N ARG A 197 -16.04 7.44 6.02
CA ARG A 197 -14.59 7.52 6.25
C ARG A 197 -14.27 7.46 7.74
N GLU A 198 -15.00 8.25 8.54
CA GLU A 198 -14.88 8.23 10.00
C GLU A 198 -15.25 6.88 10.59
N ARG A 199 -16.28 6.22 10.04
CA ARG A 199 -16.70 4.87 10.41
C ARG A 199 -15.55 3.86 10.27
N LEU A 200 -14.88 3.82 9.10
CA LEU A 200 -13.74 2.91 8.87
C LEU A 200 -12.54 3.21 9.76
N ILE A 201 -12.18 4.50 9.92
CA ILE A 201 -11.07 4.92 10.79
C ILE A 201 -11.36 4.55 12.26
N ARG A 202 -12.60 4.74 12.70
CA ARG A 202 -13.04 4.36 14.04
C ARG A 202 -12.99 2.85 14.23
N ALA A 203 -13.43 2.07 13.25
CA ALA A 203 -13.34 0.62 13.31
C ALA A 203 -11.88 0.14 13.46
N ASP A 204 -10.93 0.77 12.76
CA ASP A 204 -9.49 0.47 12.92
C ASP A 204 -8.97 0.85 14.29
N ARG A 205 -9.30 2.04 14.79
CA ARG A 205 -8.83 2.49 16.10
C ARG A 205 -9.40 1.66 17.25
N ASP A 206 -10.72 1.45 17.25
CA ASP A 206 -11.43 0.84 18.37
C ASP A 206 -11.20 -0.68 18.46
N SER A 207 -10.67 -1.31 17.40
CA SER A 207 -10.31 -2.73 17.39
C SER A 207 -8.85 -3.03 17.77
N GLN A 208 -8.05 -2.01 18.10
CA GLN A 208 -6.67 -2.20 18.56
C GLN A 208 -6.63 -2.41 20.09
N PRO A 209 -6.19 -3.58 20.59
CA PRO A 209 -6.35 -4.02 21.99
C PRO A 209 -5.30 -3.44 22.98
N GLU A 210 -4.78 -2.24 22.78
CA GLU A 210 -3.58 -1.74 23.49
C GLU A 210 -3.77 -0.31 24.05
N PRO A 211 -3.00 0.12 25.06
CA PRO A 211 -3.18 1.43 25.70
C PRO A 211 -2.99 2.60 24.72
N ASP A 212 -2.09 2.45 23.74
CA ASP A 212 -1.83 3.46 22.70
C ASP A 212 -2.13 2.89 21.30
N PRO A 213 -3.32 3.17 20.74
CA PRO A 213 -3.67 2.77 19.38
C PRO A 213 -2.85 3.55 18.34
N CYS A 214 -2.36 2.85 17.31
CA CYS A 214 -1.68 3.47 16.19
C CYS A 214 -2.69 4.23 15.32
N GLN A 215 -2.47 5.53 15.12
CA GLN A 215 -3.33 6.35 14.27
C GLN A 215 -3.00 6.13 12.78
N ASN A 216 -3.93 5.51 12.05
CA ASN A 216 -3.77 5.25 10.63
C ASN A 216 -4.52 6.27 9.77
N SER A 217 -3.97 6.55 8.59
CA SER A 217 -4.68 7.27 7.53
C SER A 217 -5.82 6.40 6.97
N LEU A 218 -6.80 7.03 6.32
CA LEU A 218 -7.84 6.30 5.59
C LEU A 218 -7.24 5.35 4.54
N LEU A 219 -6.19 5.78 3.84
CA LEU A 219 -5.49 4.93 2.87
C LEU A 219 -4.93 3.66 3.51
N ARG A 220 -4.23 3.77 4.66
CA ARG A 220 -3.68 2.61 5.36
C ARG A 220 -4.77 1.66 5.86
N VAL A 221 -5.90 2.22 6.33
CA VAL A 221 -7.08 1.45 6.74
C VAL A 221 -7.68 0.67 5.55
N LEU A 222 -7.77 1.30 4.39
CA LEU A 222 -8.23 0.63 3.16
C LEU A 222 -7.25 -0.45 2.69
N ASP A 223 -5.94 -0.18 2.71
CA ASP A 223 -4.90 -1.18 2.40
C ASP A 223 -5.02 -2.40 3.32
N LYS A 224 -5.29 -2.19 4.62
CA LYS A 224 -5.54 -3.24 5.60
C LYS A 224 -6.79 -4.06 5.25
N ALA A 225 -7.90 -3.39 4.96
CA ALA A 225 -9.15 -4.05 4.58
C ALA A 225 -8.96 -4.92 3.32
N PHE A 226 -8.42 -4.37 2.24
CA PHE A 226 -8.21 -5.11 0.99
C PHE A 226 -7.24 -6.28 1.16
N TYR A 227 -6.19 -6.12 1.96
CA TYR A 227 -5.27 -7.21 2.26
C TYR A 227 -5.99 -8.39 2.96
N ALA A 228 -6.82 -8.12 3.97
CA ALA A 228 -7.59 -9.15 4.68
C ALA A 228 -8.64 -9.81 3.78
N LEU A 229 -9.39 -9.02 2.99
CA LEU A 229 -10.36 -9.54 2.02
C LEU A 229 -9.71 -10.42 0.95
N GLY A 230 -8.47 -10.11 0.57
CA GLY A 230 -7.69 -10.91 -0.38
C GLY A 230 -7.10 -12.18 0.21
N SER A 231 -7.06 -12.28 1.53
CA SER A 231 -6.54 -13.43 2.27
C SER A 231 -7.63 -14.47 2.58
N ALA A 232 -8.91 -14.11 2.41
CA ALA A 232 -10.02 -15.03 2.63
C ALA A 232 -10.03 -16.13 1.54
N PRO A 233 -10.22 -17.41 1.89
CA PRO A 233 -10.41 -18.47 0.91
C PRO A 233 -11.61 -18.13 0.02
N ASP A 234 -11.46 -18.35 -1.30
CA ASP A 234 -12.49 -18.01 -2.28
C ASP A 234 -13.65 -19.00 -2.16
N GLU A 235 -14.68 -18.63 -1.37
CA GLU A 235 -15.87 -19.48 -1.18
C GLU A 235 -16.63 -19.73 -2.50
N SER A 236 -16.41 -18.89 -3.54
CA SER A 236 -16.95 -19.10 -4.89
C SER A 236 -16.28 -20.23 -5.69
N ALA A 237 -15.13 -20.75 -5.25
CA ALA A 237 -14.53 -21.95 -5.85
C ALA A 237 -15.20 -23.25 -5.37
N ALA A 238 -16.18 -23.16 -4.45
CA ALA A 238 -16.95 -24.29 -3.91
C ALA A 238 -18.29 -24.51 -4.64
N ILE A 239 -18.43 -24.13 -5.91
CA ILE A 239 -19.48 -24.71 -6.76
C ILE A 239 -18.93 -26.05 -7.26
N PRO A 240 -19.37 -27.21 -6.73
CA PRO A 240 -19.00 -28.47 -7.32
C PRO A 240 -19.46 -28.49 -8.78
N PRO A 241 -18.71 -29.09 -9.71
CA PRO A 241 -19.22 -29.30 -11.06
C PRO A 241 -20.54 -30.04 -10.93
N GLY A 242 -21.62 -29.41 -11.39
CA GLY A 242 -22.97 -29.96 -11.33
C GLY A 242 -22.98 -31.38 -11.90
N GLY A 243 -23.43 -32.31 -11.08
CA GLY A 243 -23.90 -33.63 -11.53
C GLY A 243 -25.28 -33.55 -12.16
#